data_AF-U1JL98-F1
#
_entry.id   AF-U1JL98-F1
#
_cell.length_a   1.000
_cell.length_b   1.000
_cell.length_c   1.000
_cell.angle_alpha   90.00
_cell.angle_beta   90.00
_cell.angle_gamma   90.00
#
_symmetry.space_group_name_H-M   'P 1'
#
loop_
_entity.id
_entity.type
_entity.pdbx_description
1 polymer ?
#
loop_
_entity_poly.entity_id
_entity_poly.type
_entity_poly.pdbx_seq_one_letter_code
_entity_poly.pdbx_strand_id
1 'polypeptide(L)'
;MILDKQWRILTVGDGDLSFSSALHTHFSPKHLCASIYDSEQQLRNKYESHALDILTSHNVPVYTEFDVTHVDSWQRLIKHSFDVVIFQFPLVPGFTSKSEFDKQPLSINTLNRRLLRCFISYASQYALDPEGEMLCYVTSKDVKPYCEWDLESSLNHGLDIKYLGQSKFDIGQFGGYKIRNVDRDKHVKDTSGTTYVWSKKPNQALSSQLVIPHYLQNNHCPFCRVGPFMTDKDRDAHMNSKKHQAMTQHQNDWFRYLDTLKC
;
A
#
# COMPACT_ATOMS: atom_id res chain seq x y z
N MET A 1 0.20 11.91 4.70
CA MET A 1 1.43 11.62 3.96
C MET A 1 2.38 12.75 4.24
N ILE A 2 3.59 12.43 4.70
CA ILE A 2 4.65 13.40 4.97
C ILE A 2 5.71 13.15 3.89
N LEU A 3 6.11 14.19 3.16
CA LEU A 3 7.07 14.07 2.06
C LEU A 3 8.15 15.15 2.20
N ASP A 4 9.35 14.85 1.71
CA ASP A 4 10.43 15.82 1.52
C ASP A 4 10.73 16.00 0.03
N LYS A 5 10.90 17.26 -0.40
CA LYS A 5 11.19 17.59 -1.80
C LYS A 5 12.55 17.07 -2.25
N GLN A 6 13.46 16.78 -1.33
CA GLN A 6 14.76 16.20 -1.64
C GLN A 6 14.71 14.70 -1.93
N TRP A 7 13.57 14.04 -1.71
CA TRP A 7 13.43 12.61 -1.94
C TRP A 7 13.30 12.26 -3.42
N ARG A 8 13.89 11.13 -3.79
CA ARG A 8 13.66 10.41 -5.04
C ARG A 8 12.51 9.45 -4.83
N ILE A 9 11.42 9.67 -5.56
CA ILE A 9 10.14 8.99 -5.34
C ILE A 9 9.87 8.00 -6.48
N LEU A 10 9.49 6.77 -6.14
CA LEU A 10 8.83 5.84 -7.05
C LEU A 10 7.37 5.69 -6.64
N THR A 11 6.43 5.94 -7.54
CA THR A 11 5.02 5.53 -7.35
C THR A 11 4.79 4.18 -8.01
N VAL A 12 3.99 3.34 -7.37
CA VAL A 12 3.73 1.97 -7.80
C VAL A 12 2.24 1.74 -7.98
N GLY A 13 1.87 1.14 -9.11
CA GLY A 13 0.48 0.81 -9.42
C GLY A 13 -0.42 2.04 -9.54
N ASP A 14 0.11 3.16 -10.04
CA ASP A 14 -0.60 4.43 -10.14
C ASP A 14 -1.56 4.47 -11.35
N GLY A 15 -2.57 3.60 -11.33
CA GLY A 15 -3.65 3.44 -12.31
C GLY A 15 -3.62 4.36 -13.54
N ASP A 16 -4.30 5.53 -13.45
CA ASP A 16 -4.40 6.51 -14.54
C ASP A 16 -3.27 7.57 -14.54
N LEU A 17 -2.25 7.37 -13.72
CA LEU A 17 -1.07 8.23 -13.50
C LEU A 17 -1.36 9.60 -12.89
N SER A 18 -2.59 9.85 -12.46
CA SER A 18 -2.98 11.16 -11.93
C SER A 18 -2.32 11.49 -10.58
N PHE A 19 -1.97 10.49 -9.77
CA PHE A 19 -1.23 10.76 -8.52
C PHE A 19 0.19 11.22 -8.80
N SER A 20 0.89 10.55 -9.72
CA SER A 20 2.24 10.91 -10.14
C SER A 20 2.27 12.28 -10.81
N SER A 21 1.26 12.59 -11.63
CA SER A 21 1.11 13.92 -12.22
C SER A 21 0.89 15.00 -11.17
N ALA A 22 0.05 14.73 -10.16
CA ALA A 22 -0.16 15.65 -9.05
C ALA A 22 1.12 15.85 -8.21
N LEU A 23 1.87 14.77 -7.93
CA LEU A 23 3.17 14.84 -7.27
C LEU A 23 4.17 15.70 -8.05
N HIS A 24 4.28 15.50 -9.36
CA HIS A 24 5.15 16.30 -10.22
C HIS A 24 4.78 17.79 -10.16
N THR A 25 3.49 18.10 -10.31
CA THR A 25 2.97 19.46 -10.47
C THR A 25 2.94 20.26 -9.15
N HIS A 26 2.48 19.65 -8.06
CA HIS A 26 2.20 20.36 -6.80
C HIS A 26 3.30 20.18 -5.75
N PHE A 27 4.09 19.11 -5.84
CA PHE A 27 5.14 18.82 -4.88
C PHE A 27 6.55 19.01 -5.46
N SER A 28 6.77 18.53 -6.68
CA SER A 28 8.03 18.60 -7.43
C SER A 28 9.23 18.01 -6.65
N PRO A 29 9.25 16.67 -6.45
CA PRO A 29 10.36 16.00 -5.76
C PRO A 29 11.65 16.04 -6.60
N LYS A 30 12.80 15.81 -5.94
CA LYS A 30 14.14 15.77 -6.56
C LYS A 30 14.19 14.82 -7.74
N HIS A 31 13.50 13.70 -7.64
CA HIS A 31 13.27 12.78 -8.75
C HIS A 31 11.91 12.11 -8.57
N LEU A 32 11.21 11.89 -9.68
CA LEU A 32 9.98 11.12 -9.72
C LEU A 32 10.10 10.07 -10.82
N CYS A 33 9.71 8.86 -10.48
CA CYS A 33 9.43 7.78 -11.41
C CYS A 33 8.06 7.20 -11.06
N ALA A 34 7.30 6.80 -12.09
CA ALA A 34 6.00 6.18 -11.91
C ALA A 34 5.96 4.76 -12.47
N SER A 35 5.05 3.94 -11.97
CA SER A 35 4.74 2.66 -12.58
C SER A 35 3.26 2.32 -12.51
N ILE A 36 2.81 1.54 -13.49
CA ILE A 36 1.44 1.03 -13.59
C ILE A 36 1.46 -0.46 -13.89
N TYR A 37 0.43 -1.16 -13.44
CA TYR A 37 0.25 -2.58 -13.72
C TYR A 37 -0.16 -2.83 -15.18
N ASP A 38 -1.00 -1.95 -15.74
CA ASP A 38 -1.48 -2.06 -17.12
C ASP A 38 -0.33 -1.80 -18.11
N SER A 39 -0.42 -2.40 -19.31
CA SER A 39 0.38 -1.95 -20.46
C SER A 39 -0.05 -0.55 -20.90
N GLU A 40 0.78 0.14 -21.67
CA GLU A 40 0.40 1.45 -22.23
C GLU A 40 -0.89 1.36 -23.06
N GLN A 41 -1.03 0.30 -23.88
CA GLN A 41 -2.24 0.11 -24.67
C GLN A 41 -3.47 -0.11 -23.78
N GLN A 42 -3.34 -0.90 -22.72
CA GLN A 42 -4.43 -1.11 -21.76
C GLN A 42 -4.81 0.19 -21.05
N LEU A 43 -3.84 0.98 -20.59
CA LEU A 43 -4.07 2.29 -19.99
C LEU A 43 -4.90 3.19 -20.92
N ARG A 44 -4.45 3.36 -22.16
CA ARG A 44 -5.07 4.24 -23.16
C ARG A 44 -6.48 3.80 -23.54
N ASN A 45 -6.73 2.50 -23.58
CA ASN A 45 -8.06 1.96 -23.87
C ASN A 45 -9.00 2.04 -22.66
N LYS A 46 -8.45 1.92 -21.45
CA LYS A 46 -9.21 1.82 -20.21
C LYS A 46 -9.67 3.17 -19.70
N TYR A 47 -8.83 4.20 -19.77
CA TYR A 47 -9.11 5.52 -19.22
C TYR A 47 -9.28 6.55 -20.33
N GLU A 48 -10.43 7.24 -20.34
CA GLU A 48 -10.66 8.39 -21.22
C GLU A 48 -9.66 9.53 -20.92
N SER A 49 -9.29 9.67 -19.66
CA SER A 49 -8.32 10.65 -19.17
C SER A 49 -7.27 9.97 -18.29
N HIS A 50 -6.02 10.01 -18.73
CA HIS A 50 -4.83 9.54 -18.03
C HIS A 50 -3.69 10.56 -18.14
N ALA A 51 -2.67 10.46 -17.28
CA ALA A 51 -1.57 11.42 -17.23
C ALA A 51 -0.27 10.96 -17.90
N LEU A 52 -0.27 9.82 -18.62
CA LEU A 52 0.95 9.30 -19.28
C LEU A 52 1.64 10.34 -20.16
N ASP A 53 0.93 10.94 -21.11
CA ASP A 53 1.54 11.89 -22.05
C ASP A 53 2.06 13.16 -21.35
N ILE A 54 1.39 13.59 -20.28
CA ILE A 54 1.84 14.69 -19.43
C ILE A 54 3.17 14.32 -18.77
N LEU A 55 3.26 13.16 -18.12
CA LEU A 55 4.48 12.71 -17.46
C LEU A 55 5.65 12.54 -18.44
N THR A 56 5.40 11.91 -19.58
CA THR A 56 6.40 11.72 -20.64
C THR A 56 6.91 13.05 -21.18
N SER A 57 6.03 14.03 -21.40
CA SER A 57 6.44 15.37 -21.87
C SER A 57 7.34 16.12 -20.86
N HIS A 58 7.24 15.77 -19.57
CA HIS A 58 8.10 16.30 -18.50
C HIS A 58 9.32 15.41 -18.20
N ASN A 59 9.59 14.40 -19.04
CA ASN A 59 10.67 13.42 -18.85
C ASN A 59 10.58 12.66 -17.53
N VAL A 60 9.37 12.44 -16.99
CA VAL A 60 9.15 11.56 -15.85
C VAL A 60 9.08 10.12 -16.37
N PRO A 61 10.00 9.21 -15.99
CA PRO A 61 9.96 7.84 -16.45
C PRO A 61 8.72 7.09 -15.94
N VAL A 62 8.06 6.36 -16.83
CA VAL A 62 6.91 5.51 -16.49
C VAL A 62 7.19 4.06 -16.87
N TYR A 63 7.15 3.15 -15.90
CA TYR A 63 7.25 1.71 -16.12
C TYR A 63 5.85 1.10 -16.22
N THR A 64 5.49 0.62 -17.41
CA THR A 64 4.27 -0.16 -17.61
C THR A 64 4.50 -1.62 -17.25
N GLU A 65 3.41 -2.39 -17.13
CA GLU A 65 3.45 -3.83 -16.85
C GLU A 65 4.26 -4.14 -15.57
N PHE A 66 4.13 -3.27 -14.59
CA PHE A 66 4.81 -3.38 -13.32
C PHE A 66 3.96 -4.19 -12.34
N ASP A 67 4.12 -5.51 -12.38
CA ASP A 67 3.54 -6.40 -11.36
C ASP A 67 4.39 -6.40 -10.11
N VAL A 68 3.85 -5.77 -9.06
CA VAL A 68 4.41 -5.64 -7.71
C VAL A 68 4.75 -6.98 -7.07
N THR A 69 4.07 -8.06 -7.47
CA THR A 69 4.25 -9.41 -6.92
C THR A 69 5.32 -10.22 -7.65
N HIS A 70 5.87 -9.71 -8.75
CA HIS A 70 6.91 -10.37 -9.54
C HIS A 70 8.23 -9.61 -9.43
N VAL A 71 9.30 -10.33 -9.08
CA VAL A 71 10.65 -9.77 -8.89
C VAL A 71 11.17 -9.10 -10.16
N ASP A 72 10.85 -9.64 -11.33
CA ASP A 72 11.31 -9.13 -12.63
C ASP A 72 10.89 -7.67 -12.85
N SER A 73 9.69 -7.26 -12.39
CA SER A 73 9.24 -5.86 -12.45
C SER A 73 10.21 -4.94 -11.71
N TRP A 74 10.64 -5.34 -10.52
CA TRP A 74 11.55 -4.57 -9.67
C TRP A 74 12.97 -4.54 -10.21
N GLN A 75 13.42 -5.62 -10.87
CA GLN A 75 14.76 -5.71 -11.46
C GLN A 75 14.92 -4.87 -12.73
N ARG A 76 13.82 -4.42 -13.36
CA ARG A 76 13.86 -3.44 -14.47
C ARG A 76 14.21 -2.02 -14.02
N LEU A 77 14.07 -1.72 -12.72
CA LEU A 77 14.41 -0.42 -12.16
C LEU A 77 15.93 -0.25 -12.08
N ILE A 78 16.38 1.01 -12.06
CA ILE A 78 17.72 1.30 -11.58
C ILE A 78 17.77 0.90 -10.11
N LYS A 79 18.59 -0.10 -9.80
CA LYS A 79 18.70 -0.66 -8.45
C LYS A 79 19.07 0.42 -7.44
N HIS A 80 18.41 0.40 -6.27
CA HIS A 80 18.77 1.24 -5.12
C HIS A 80 18.80 2.74 -5.42
N SER A 81 17.78 3.25 -6.13
CA SER A 81 17.76 4.63 -6.63
C SER A 81 16.70 5.53 -5.98
N PHE A 82 15.88 5.01 -5.08
CA PHE A 82 14.76 5.75 -4.49
C PHE A 82 14.88 5.89 -2.97
N ASP A 83 14.45 7.04 -2.44
CA ASP A 83 14.36 7.27 -0.99
C ASP A 83 13.03 6.77 -0.44
N VAL A 84 11.97 6.87 -1.25
CA VAL A 84 10.61 6.41 -0.90
C VAL A 84 9.94 5.74 -2.09
N VAL A 85 9.25 4.62 -1.81
CA VAL A 85 8.35 3.96 -2.74
C VAL A 85 6.92 4.06 -2.20
N ILE A 86 5.97 4.52 -3.03
CA ILE A 86 4.59 4.84 -2.62
C ILE A 86 3.60 3.95 -3.39
N PHE A 87 2.71 3.28 -2.66
CA PHE A 87 1.57 2.54 -3.23
C PHE A 87 0.24 3.15 -2.73
N GLN A 88 -0.49 3.80 -3.63
CA GLN A 88 -1.76 4.47 -3.31
C GLN A 88 -2.95 3.53 -3.48
N PHE A 89 -3.73 3.35 -2.42
CA PHE A 89 -4.97 2.56 -2.38
C PHE A 89 -4.88 1.19 -3.09
N PRO A 90 -3.83 0.39 -2.82
CA PRO A 90 -3.67 -0.92 -3.44
C PRO A 90 -4.84 -1.84 -3.11
N LEU A 91 -5.29 -2.57 -4.12
CA LEU A 91 -6.29 -3.62 -4.01
C LEU A 91 -6.12 -4.57 -5.19
N VAL A 92 -6.21 -5.88 -4.94
CA VAL A 92 -6.23 -6.86 -6.04
C VAL A 92 -7.46 -6.64 -6.92
N PRO A 93 -7.34 -6.83 -8.25
CA PRO A 93 -8.48 -6.96 -9.15
C PRO A 93 -9.59 -7.84 -8.60
N GLY A 94 -10.83 -7.40 -8.83
CA GLY A 94 -11.98 -8.26 -8.56
C GLY A 94 -12.03 -9.38 -9.58
N PHE A 95 -12.37 -10.60 -9.16
CA PHE A 95 -12.55 -11.72 -10.09
C PHE A 95 -13.73 -11.46 -11.02
N THR A 96 -13.56 -11.83 -12.29
CA THR A 96 -14.55 -11.61 -13.34
C THR A 96 -15.66 -12.65 -13.33
N SER A 97 -15.46 -13.77 -12.63
CA SER A 97 -16.46 -14.83 -12.47
C SER A 97 -16.32 -15.60 -11.16
N LYS A 98 -17.42 -16.26 -10.74
CA LYS A 98 -17.39 -17.20 -9.61
C LYS A 98 -16.41 -18.35 -9.85
N SER A 99 -16.32 -18.87 -11.07
CA SER A 99 -15.37 -19.95 -11.39
C SER A 99 -13.91 -19.52 -11.20
N GLU A 100 -13.58 -18.28 -11.54
CA GLU A 100 -12.26 -17.72 -11.31
C GLU A 100 -11.98 -17.56 -9.80
N PHE A 101 -12.96 -17.07 -9.04
CA PHE A 101 -12.89 -16.99 -7.59
C PHE A 101 -12.71 -18.38 -6.94
N ASP A 102 -13.50 -19.38 -7.35
CA ASP A 102 -13.48 -20.73 -6.78
C ASP A 102 -12.14 -21.47 -7.05
N LYS A 103 -11.40 -21.07 -8.10
CA LYS A 103 -10.07 -21.61 -8.41
C LYS A 103 -8.95 -21.01 -7.56
N GLN A 104 -9.24 -19.94 -6.81
CA GLN A 104 -8.23 -19.25 -6.05
C GLN A 104 -7.94 -19.99 -4.72
N PRO A 105 -6.72 -20.52 -4.52
CA PRO A 105 -6.36 -21.22 -3.28
C PRO A 105 -6.34 -20.31 -2.03
N LEU A 106 -6.26 -18.99 -2.22
CA LEU A 106 -6.13 -18.01 -1.13
C LEU A 106 -7.39 -17.16 -0.98
N SER A 107 -7.73 -16.79 0.25
CA SER A 107 -8.80 -15.82 0.49
C SER A 107 -8.45 -14.45 -0.14
N ILE A 108 -9.46 -13.66 -0.51
CA ILE A 108 -9.27 -12.25 -0.94
C ILE A 108 -8.47 -11.44 0.09
N ASN A 109 -8.68 -11.68 1.38
CA ASN A 109 -7.91 -11.02 2.44
C ASN A 109 -6.42 -11.37 2.33
N THR A 110 -6.10 -12.67 2.20
CA THR A 110 -4.73 -13.17 2.04
C THR A 110 -4.07 -12.63 0.77
N LEU A 111 -4.79 -12.54 -0.35
CA LEU A 111 -4.26 -11.99 -1.61
C LEU A 111 -3.89 -10.51 -1.50
N ASN A 112 -4.72 -9.70 -0.86
CA ASN A 112 -4.41 -8.29 -0.64
C ASN A 112 -3.19 -8.12 0.28
N ARG A 113 -3.10 -8.93 1.33
CA ARG A 113 -1.93 -8.94 2.22
C ARG A 113 -0.68 -9.41 1.50
N ARG A 114 -0.78 -10.41 0.61
CA ARG A 114 0.32 -10.85 -0.26
C ARG A 114 0.81 -9.72 -1.16
N LEU A 115 -0.10 -9.02 -1.85
CA LEU A 115 0.23 -7.87 -2.70
C LEU A 115 1.06 -6.83 -1.93
N LEU A 116 0.58 -6.47 -0.74
CA LEU A 116 1.20 -5.49 0.14
C LEU A 116 2.53 -5.98 0.73
N ARG A 117 2.65 -7.28 1.03
CA ARG A 117 3.89 -7.87 1.53
C ARG A 117 4.97 -7.89 0.45
N CYS A 118 4.62 -8.33 -0.76
CA CYS A 118 5.52 -8.32 -1.91
C CYS A 118 6.01 -6.89 -2.19
N PHE A 119 5.10 -5.90 -2.13
CA PHE A 119 5.46 -4.49 -2.22
C PHE A 119 6.55 -4.10 -1.22
N ILE A 120 6.30 -4.26 0.10
CA ILE A 120 7.27 -3.80 1.11
C ILE A 120 8.60 -4.58 1.02
N SER A 121 8.54 -5.88 0.73
CA SER A 121 9.73 -6.74 0.64
C SER A 121 10.59 -6.33 -0.55
N TYR A 122 10.02 -6.35 -1.76
CA TYR A 122 10.76 -6.10 -2.99
C TYR A 122 11.16 -4.62 -3.16
N ALA A 123 10.35 -3.67 -2.71
CA ALA A 123 10.76 -2.27 -2.65
C ALA A 123 12.02 -2.11 -1.80
N SER A 124 12.06 -2.73 -0.62
CA SER A 124 13.21 -2.66 0.29
C SER A 124 14.45 -3.38 -0.24
N GLN A 125 14.28 -4.41 -1.07
CA GLN A 125 15.38 -5.21 -1.59
C GLN A 125 15.98 -4.64 -2.88
N TYR A 126 15.15 -4.10 -3.78
CA TYR A 126 15.56 -3.77 -5.15
C TYR A 126 15.50 -2.27 -5.47
N ALA A 127 14.52 -1.53 -4.93
CA ALA A 127 14.26 -0.15 -5.34
C ALA A 127 14.89 0.89 -4.39
N LEU A 128 14.74 0.68 -3.08
CA LEU A 128 15.17 1.64 -2.07
C LEU A 128 16.69 1.71 -1.96
N ASP A 129 17.21 2.94 -1.92
CA ASP A 129 18.63 3.23 -1.73
C ASP A 129 19.02 3.04 -0.25
N PRO A 130 19.97 2.15 0.08
CA PRO A 130 20.48 1.96 1.44
C PRO A 130 21.03 3.23 2.11
N GLU A 131 21.55 4.17 1.32
CA GLU A 131 22.04 5.46 1.80
C GLU A 131 20.93 6.52 1.86
N GLY A 132 19.78 6.24 1.21
CA GLY A 132 18.58 7.07 1.21
C GLY A 132 17.66 6.79 2.38
N GLU A 133 16.42 7.30 2.34
CA GLU A 133 15.47 7.17 3.45
C GLU A 133 14.92 5.75 3.70
N MET A 134 15.02 4.87 2.70
CA MET A 134 14.52 3.49 2.76
C MET A 134 13.05 3.39 3.20
N LEU A 135 12.16 4.21 2.65
CA LEU A 135 10.76 4.30 3.08
C LEU A 135 9.79 3.56 2.14
N CYS A 136 8.94 2.71 2.70
CA CYS A 136 7.79 2.14 2.01
C CYS A 136 6.53 2.82 2.53
N TYR A 137 5.74 3.43 1.63
CA TYR A 137 4.49 4.11 1.96
C TYR A 137 3.31 3.37 1.32
N VAL A 138 2.31 3.04 2.11
CA VAL A 138 1.02 2.53 1.62
C VAL A 138 -0.07 3.45 2.10
N THR A 139 -0.87 4.02 1.20
CA THR A 139 -2.09 4.72 1.60
C THR A 139 -3.28 3.80 1.45
N SER A 140 -4.09 3.65 2.49
CA SER A 140 -5.26 2.77 2.50
C SER A 140 -6.45 3.42 3.20
N LYS A 141 -7.63 2.80 3.08
CA LYS A 141 -8.88 3.28 3.68
C LYS A 141 -9.11 2.66 5.06
N ASP A 142 -9.86 3.32 5.92
CA ASP A 142 -10.27 2.79 7.23
C ASP A 142 -11.68 2.15 7.18
N VAL A 143 -11.95 1.40 6.12
CA VAL A 143 -13.21 0.67 5.91
C VAL A 143 -12.92 -0.71 5.33
N LYS A 144 -13.89 -1.62 5.36
CA LYS A 144 -13.74 -2.94 4.72
C LYS A 144 -13.55 -2.83 3.20
N PRO A 145 -12.76 -3.72 2.58
CA PRO A 145 -11.96 -4.77 3.22
C PRO A 145 -10.61 -4.26 3.80
N TYR A 146 -10.22 -3.02 3.51
CA TYR A 146 -8.91 -2.45 3.80
C TYR A 146 -8.48 -2.51 5.28
N CYS A 147 -9.40 -2.19 6.19
CA CYS A 147 -9.12 -2.20 7.64
C CYS A 147 -8.95 -3.62 8.22
N GLU A 148 -9.16 -4.68 7.43
CA GLU A 148 -9.06 -6.08 7.86
C GLU A 148 -7.73 -6.73 7.45
N TRP A 149 -6.79 -5.96 6.90
CA TRP A 149 -5.50 -6.48 6.41
C TRP A 149 -4.36 -6.44 7.42
N ASP A 150 -4.57 -5.80 8.57
CA ASP A 150 -3.61 -5.74 9.68
C ASP A 150 -2.20 -5.29 9.24
N LEU A 151 -2.16 -4.14 8.56
CA LEU A 151 -0.96 -3.61 7.91
C LEU A 151 0.17 -3.36 8.93
N GLU A 152 -0.20 -2.86 10.09
CA GLU A 152 0.70 -2.37 11.13
C GLU A 152 1.47 -3.48 11.83
N SER A 153 0.96 -4.71 11.80
CA SER A 153 1.44 -5.81 12.66
C SER A 153 1.96 -7.00 11.87
N SER A 154 1.09 -7.72 11.18
CA SER A 154 1.43 -9.01 10.57
C SER A 154 2.06 -8.92 9.18
N LEU A 155 1.95 -7.76 8.51
CA LEU A 155 2.41 -7.59 7.14
C LEU A 155 3.94 -7.73 7.02
N ASN A 156 4.67 -7.12 7.96
CA ASN A 156 6.14 -7.15 8.02
C ASN A 156 6.69 -8.29 8.91
N HIS A 157 5.86 -9.27 9.28
CA HIS A 157 6.31 -10.43 10.05
C HIS A 157 7.45 -11.16 9.33
N GLY A 158 8.55 -11.43 10.03
CA GLY A 158 9.74 -12.08 9.49
C GLY A 158 10.56 -11.24 8.49
N LEU A 159 10.17 -9.98 8.21
CA LEU A 159 10.95 -9.10 7.34
C LEU A 159 11.87 -8.17 8.15
N ASP A 160 13.01 -7.85 7.56
CA ASP A 160 13.93 -6.81 8.05
C ASP A 160 13.45 -5.41 7.64
N ILE A 161 12.22 -5.07 8.03
CA ILE A 161 11.61 -3.75 7.84
C ILE A 161 10.61 -3.50 8.98
N LYS A 162 10.57 -2.29 9.52
CA LYS A 162 9.76 -1.95 10.70
C LYS A 162 8.69 -0.93 10.35
N TYR A 163 7.50 -1.12 10.89
CA TYR A 163 6.45 -0.11 10.88
C TYR A 163 6.87 1.08 11.76
N LEU A 164 6.83 2.28 11.19
CA LEU A 164 7.22 3.52 11.88
C LEU A 164 6.01 4.31 12.41
N GLY A 165 4.81 4.02 11.91
CA GLY A 165 3.57 4.72 12.24
C GLY A 165 2.77 5.13 11.02
N GLN A 166 1.79 6.01 11.22
CA GLN A 166 0.90 6.47 10.17
C GLN A 166 0.61 7.98 10.21
N SER A 167 0.19 8.53 9.08
CA SER A 167 -0.27 9.91 8.95
C SER A 167 -1.55 9.99 8.10
N LYS A 168 -2.36 11.03 8.29
CA LYS A 168 -3.54 11.27 7.44
C LYS A 168 -3.10 11.55 6.01
N PHE A 169 -3.74 10.93 5.02
CA PHE A 169 -3.62 11.31 3.62
C PHE A 169 -4.64 12.41 3.31
N ASP A 170 -4.14 13.57 2.88
CA ASP A 170 -4.96 14.69 2.46
C ASP A 170 -4.89 14.82 0.94
N ILE A 171 -5.97 14.40 0.27
CA ILE A 171 -6.05 14.44 -1.18
C ILE A 171 -5.99 15.88 -1.73
N GLY A 172 -6.38 16.88 -0.93
CA GLY A 172 -6.34 18.29 -1.33
C GLY A 172 -4.93 18.81 -1.62
N GLN A 173 -3.89 18.12 -1.14
CA GLN A 173 -2.50 18.43 -1.45
C GLN A 173 -2.07 17.96 -2.84
N PHE A 174 -2.88 17.14 -3.51
CA PHE A 174 -2.59 16.49 -4.78
C PHE A 174 -3.64 16.89 -5.82
N GLY A 175 -3.67 18.18 -6.18
CA GLY A 175 -4.58 18.71 -7.19
C GLY A 175 -4.52 17.89 -8.49
N GLY A 176 -5.70 17.55 -9.02
CA GLY A 176 -5.82 16.72 -10.23
C GLY A 176 -5.72 15.20 -10.01
N TYR A 177 -5.33 14.73 -8.83
CA TYR A 177 -5.35 13.29 -8.52
C TYR A 177 -6.78 12.75 -8.50
N LYS A 178 -7.02 11.65 -9.21
CA LYS A 178 -8.31 10.95 -9.27
C LYS A 178 -8.16 9.56 -8.68
N ILE A 179 -8.82 9.30 -7.54
CA ILE A 179 -8.94 7.93 -7.03
C ILE A 179 -9.86 7.14 -7.97
N ARG A 180 -9.35 6.03 -8.52
CA ARG A 180 -10.08 5.12 -9.43
C ARG A 180 -10.48 3.82 -8.74
N ASN A 181 -11.55 3.19 -9.23
CA ASN A 181 -11.79 1.79 -8.92
C ASN A 181 -10.80 0.92 -9.66
N VAL A 182 -10.42 -0.21 -9.06
CA VAL A 182 -9.64 -1.23 -9.75
C VAL A 182 -10.42 -1.69 -11.00
N ASP A 183 -9.72 -1.73 -12.13
CA ASP A 183 -10.20 -2.18 -13.44
C ASP A 183 -11.37 -1.42 -14.07
N ARG A 184 -11.64 -0.18 -13.64
CA ARG A 184 -12.70 0.63 -14.23
C ARG A 184 -12.33 2.10 -14.28
N ASP A 185 -12.66 2.77 -15.39
CA ASP A 185 -12.66 4.22 -15.47
C ASP A 185 -13.89 4.81 -14.75
N LYS A 186 -13.91 4.59 -13.44
CA LYS A 186 -14.92 5.14 -12.55
C LYS A 186 -14.23 5.81 -11.40
N HIS A 187 -14.27 7.14 -11.42
CA HIS A 187 -13.87 7.94 -10.27
C HIS A 187 -14.70 7.55 -9.04
N VAL A 188 -14.01 7.36 -7.93
CA VAL A 188 -14.62 7.13 -6.62
C VAL A 188 -14.58 8.45 -5.87
N LYS A 189 -15.67 8.79 -5.17
CA LYS A 189 -15.71 9.96 -4.30
C LYS A 189 -14.46 10.00 -3.43
N ASP A 190 -13.81 11.16 -3.39
CA ASP A 190 -12.65 11.42 -2.54
C ASP A 190 -12.89 10.89 -1.14
N THR A 191 -11.96 10.06 -0.68
CA THR A 191 -12.08 9.34 0.57
C THR A 191 -10.91 9.71 1.46
N SER A 192 -11.17 9.81 2.76
CA SER A 192 -10.09 9.93 3.74
C SER A 192 -9.19 8.70 3.67
N GLY A 193 -7.90 8.91 3.51
CA GLY A 193 -6.90 7.84 3.54
C GLY A 193 -5.99 7.98 4.75
N THR A 194 -5.35 6.87 5.10
CA THR A 194 -4.25 6.82 6.06
C THR A 194 -3.02 6.29 5.33
N THR A 195 -1.91 7.03 5.40
CA THR A 195 -0.60 6.60 4.89
C THR A 195 0.15 5.88 6.01
N TYR A 196 0.39 4.60 5.83
CA TYR A 196 1.17 3.72 6.69
C TYR A 196 2.62 3.70 6.20
N VAL A 197 3.57 3.75 7.14
CA VAL A 197 4.99 3.93 6.84
C VAL A 197 5.82 2.79 7.42
N TRP A 198 6.68 2.20 6.59
CA TRP A 198 7.71 1.25 7.02
C TRP A 198 9.10 1.71 6.57
N SER A 199 10.13 1.33 7.33
CA SER A 199 11.52 1.55 6.96
C SER A 199 12.45 0.45 7.45
N LYS A 200 13.56 0.25 6.73
CA LYS A 200 14.68 -0.60 7.17
C LYS A 200 15.59 0.10 8.18
N LYS A 201 15.55 1.44 8.24
CA LYS A 201 16.37 2.23 9.17
C LYS A 201 15.50 3.02 10.15
N PRO A 202 15.98 3.28 11.38
CA PRO A 202 15.34 4.25 12.24
C PRO A 202 15.29 5.62 11.56
N ASN A 203 14.15 6.30 11.65
CA ASN A 203 14.00 7.67 11.18
C ASN A 203 13.29 8.50 12.25
N GLN A 204 14.04 8.99 13.24
CA GLN A 204 13.47 9.69 14.40
C GLN A 204 12.72 10.97 14.01
N ALA A 205 13.26 11.73 13.05
CA ALA A 205 12.64 12.96 12.56
C ALA A 205 11.26 12.68 11.95
N LEU A 206 11.13 11.66 11.11
CA LEU A 206 9.85 11.25 10.54
C LEU A 206 8.95 10.61 11.60
N SER A 207 9.46 9.67 12.40
CA SER A 207 8.69 9.00 13.45
C SER A 207 8.07 9.96 14.45
N SER A 208 8.72 11.09 14.76
CA SER A 208 8.16 12.12 15.65
C SER A 208 6.90 12.81 15.10
N GLN A 209 6.67 12.72 13.79
CA GLN A 209 5.50 13.28 13.10
C GLN A 209 4.45 12.21 12.75
N LEU A 210 4.79 10.94 12.94
CA LEU A 210 3.88 9.82 12.73
C LEU A 210 3.11 9.49 14.02
N VAL A 211 1.90 8.96 13.83
CA VAL A 211 1.05 8.49 14.92
C VAL A 211 1.15 6.98 15.00
N ILE A 212 1.34 6.44 16.20
CA ILE A 212 1.07 5.03 16.49
C ILE A 212 -0.41 4.92 16.89
N PRO A 213 -1.23 4.13 16.16
CA PRO A 213 -2.65 4.01 16.49
C PRO A 213 -2.87 3.48 17.91
N HIS A 214 -3.83 4.09 18.62
CA HIS A 214 -4.17 3.71 20.00
C HIS A 214 -4.60 2.24 20.13
N TYR A 215 -5.21 1.66 19.08
CA TYR A 215 -5.60 0.26 19.07
C TYR A 215 -4.44 -0.75 19.05
N LEU A 216 -3.19 -0.29 18.96
CA LEU A 216 -2.01 -1.13 19.14
C LEU A 216 -1.57 -1.25 20.62
N GLN A 217 -2.28 -0.60 21.54
CA GLN A 217 -2.04 -0.74 22.98
C GLN A 217 -2.52 -2.11 23.51
N ASN A 218 -1.90 -2.59 24.60
CA ASN A 218 -2.13 -3.94 25.15
C ASN A 218 -3.57 -4.23 25.59
N ASN A 219 -4.40 -3.21 25.84
CA ASN A 219 -5.80 -3.33 26.21
C ASN A 219 -6.75 -3.28 25.00
N HIS A 220 -6.25 -3.47 23.79
CA HIS A 220 -7.05 -3.55 22.57
C HIS A 220 -6.81 -4.88 21.86
N CYS A 221 -7.73 -5.25 20.97
CA CYS A 221 -7.46 -6.24 19.93
C CYS A 221 -6.97 -5.50 18.68
N PRO A 222 -5.67 -5.57 18.34
CA PRO A 222 -5.05 -4.70 17.34
C PRO A 222 -5.60 -4.95 15.93
N PHE A 223 -5.66 -6.21 15.51
CA PHE A 223 -6.14 -6.56 14.17
C PHE A 223 -7.66 -6.38 14.02
N CYS A 224 -8.43 -6.41 15.11
CA CYS A 224 -9.86 -6.05 15.08
C CYS A 224 -10.10 -4.55 15.22
N ARG A 225 -9.09 -3.80 15.67
CA ARG A 225 -9.15 -2.39 16.07
C ARG A 225 -10.25 -2.11 17.10
N VAL A 226 -10.39 -2.98 18.10
CA VAL A 226 -11.43 -2.88 19.15
C VAL A 226 -10.79 -2.72 20.52
N GLY A 227 -11.32 -1.78 21.30
CA GLY A 227 -10.91 -1.47 22.66
C GLY A 227 -11.12 0.03 22.94
N PRO A 228 -10.60 0.55 24.06
CA PRO A 228 -9.93 -0.21 25.12
C PRO A 228 -10.91 -1.15 25.83
N PHE A 229 -10.45 -2.33 26.24
CA PHE A 229 -11.21 -3.20 27.13
C PHE A 229 -11.09 -2.67 28.56
N MET A 230 -12.22 -2.37 29.19
CA MET A 230 -12.27 -1.85 30.56
C MET A 230 -12.33 -2.99 31.59
N THR A 231 -12.85 -4.15 31.18
CA THR A 231 -12.96 -5.36 32.01
C THR A 231 -12.59 -6.61 31.22
N ASP A 232 -12.23 -7.68 31.93
CA ASP A 232 -12.05 -9.01 31.31
C ASP A 232 -13.32 -9.48 30.59
N LYS A 233 -14.50 -9.13 31.12
CA LYS A 233 -15.79 -9.45 30.50
C LYS A 233 -15.94 -8.78 29.12
N ASP A 234 -15.51 -7.54 28.95
CA ASP A 234 -15.55 -6.84 27.66
C ASP A 234 -14.62 -7.51 26.64
N ARG A 235 -13.42 -7.87 27.09
CA ARG A 235 -12.45 -8.61 26.28
C ARG A 235 -13.05 -9.94 25.85
N ASP A 236 -13.59 -10.73 26.78
CA ASP A 236 -14.13 -12.05 26.50
C ASP A 236 -15.36 -11.97 25.59
N ALA A 237 -16.24 -10.98 25.77
CA ALA A 237 -17.34 -10.71 24.86
C ALA A 237 -16.85 -10.37 23.44
N HIS A 238 -15.78 -9.59 23.31
CA HIS A 238 -15.15 -9.31 22.02
C HIS A 238 -14.57 -10.58 21.39
N MET A 239 -13.76 -11.35 22.13
CA MET A 239 -13.10 -12.57 21.62
C MET A 239 -14.13 -13.61 21.14
N ASN A 240 -15.29 -13.69 21.78
CA ASN A 240 -16.38 -14.60 21.40
C ASN A 240 -17.27 -14.04 20.27
N SER A 241 -17.05 -12.82 19.80
CA SER A 241 -17.86 -12.21 18.74
C SER A 241 -17.59 -12.84 17.37
N LYS A 242 -18.63 -12.92 16.52
CA LYS A 242 -18.49 -13.36 15.12
C LYS A 242 -17.46 -12.55 14.34
N LYS A 243 -17.37 -11.24 14.62
CA LYS A 243 -16.38 -10.35 13.99
C LYS A 243 -14.96 -10.78 14.35
N HIS A 244 -14.69 -11.04 15.64
CA HIS A 244 -13.37 -11.48 16.07
C HIS A 244 -13.01 -12.83 15.46
N GLN A 245 -13.93 -13.80 15.48
CA GLN A 245 -13.71 -15.11 14.86
C GLN A 245 -13.36 -15.02 13.37
N ALA A 246 -14.06 -14.18 12.60
CA ALA A 246 -13.75 -13.95 11.19
C ALA A 246 -12.37 -13.32 10.99
N MET A 247 -12.01 -12.34 11.81
CA MET A 247 -10.68 -11.72 11.76
C MET A 247 -9.56 -12.68 12.17
N THR A 248 -9.81 -13.54 13.16
CA THR A 248 -8.89 -14.61 13.56
C THR A 248 -8.70 -15.62 12.43
N GLN A 249 -9.75 -15.96 11.67
CA GLN A 249 -9.63 -16.78 10.47
C GLN A 249 -8.70 -16.12 9.44
N HIS A 250 -8.88 -14.83 9.16
CA HIS A 250 -7.97 -14.08 8.27
C HIS A 250 -6.52 -14.07 8.76
N GLN A 251 -6.29 -13.96 10.07
CA GLN A 251 -4.94 -14.07 10.64
C GLN A 251 -4.36 -15.47 10.45
N ASN A 252 -5.11 -16.51 10.79
CA ASN A 252 -4.66 -17.90 10.65
C ASN A 252 -4.32 -18.25 9.20
N ASP A 253 -5.16 -17.84 8.25
CA ASP A 253 -4.91 -18.05 6.82
C ASP A 253 -3.67 -17.31 6.34
N TRP A 254 -3.41 -16.12 6.88
CA TRP A 254 -2.20 -15.37 6.57
C TRP A 254 -0.94 -16.01 7.13
N PHE A 255 -0.92 -16.42 8.40
CA PHE A 255 0.25 -17.08 8.96
C PHE A 255 0.52 -18.42 8.28
N ARG A 256 -0.52 -19.20 7.95
CA ARG A 256 -0.37 -20.41 7.12
C ARG A 256 0.23 -20.08 5.76
N TYR A 257 -0.16 -18.98 5.14
CA TYR A 257 0.43 -18.53 3.87
C TYR A 257 1.90 -18.12 4.04
N LEU A 258 2.26 -17.42 5.13
CA LEU A 258 3.65 -17.06 5.41
C LEU A 258 4.54 -18.31 5.57
N ASP A 259 4.03 -19.39 6.15
CA ASP A 259 4.76 -20.66 6.26
C ASP A 259 5.05 -21.33 4.89
N THR A 260 4.29 -20.96 3.85
CA THR A 260 4.51 -21.45 2.47
C THR A 260 5.44 -20.56 1.64
N LEU A 261 5.69 -19.33 2.10
CA LEU A 261 6.49 -18.36 1.35
C LEU A 261 7.98 -18.68 1.48
N LYS A 262 8.65 -18.77 0.33
CA LYS A 262 10.12 -18.83 0.23
C LYS A 262 10.77 -17.46 -0.05
N CYS A 263 10.02 -16.36 0.09
CA CYS A 263 10.47 -15.00 -0.23
C CYS A 263 11.14 -14.31 0.95
#